data_AF-A0A1A7RDE8-F1
#
_entry.id   AF-A0A1A7RDE8-F1
#
_cell.length_a   1.000
_cell.length_b   1.000
_cell.length_c   1.000
_cell.angle_alpha   90.00
_cell.angle_beta   90.00
_cell.angle_gamma   90.00
#
_symmetry.space_group_name_H-M   'P 1'
#
loop_
_entity.id
_entity.type
_entity.pdbx_description
1 polymer ?
#
loop_
_entity_poly.entity_id
_entity_poly.type
_entity_poly.pdbx_seq_one_letter_code
_entity_poly.pdbx_strand_id
1 'polypeptide(L)'
;MDALIKAQLIKEIHDLTYKLEHRSLSLYETAISKKRIHDIFACCDEPIFQKQILEYKALTQPEVAAQTFALQTPFALSFRGYFLEHEMLENALYAQPDAGWAFMHEENLGWQIWLIPAPSRTALISEWGDFSRCYDWLLEQQQIYRCLATDNEISSLTVPLRIDQQTLKHDRLIEQQNELELRSMQPAILIKDEIETQYNLANETLAQKQQVHVARENHHIEEQTAFDNLALTPLAHTTQTFPEFIHIGALHAQLIPPVHDVLNTQQIFALDVSSQNELGTYIDFVLHLSEFNSWEACPCYIAEQLDKQSQFIKYLVLLGAENQMEAIRLASLFAEQNSHYIASLKVISNTELDIFIDQPEQLYQYYQNAELLWNKDHYFPFIPAAYIHTQKFLHFDEMDADFETPVLLLQERNKIRLIHGEKRMALSQVEHAYPYLLLNRQQGINWQTIQHVIQQLTPPIQVTQLYTALKAHIQE
;
A
#
# COMPACT_ATOMS: atom_id res chain seq x y z
N MET A 1 -1.00 -30.59 -22.18
CA MET A 1 -1.18 -30.03 -23.54
C MET A 1 -0.76 -31.09 -24.56
N ASP A 2 -1.54 -31.29 -25.63
CA ASP A 2 -1.27 -32.30 -26.67
C ASP A 2 0.03 -31.99 -27.43
N ALA A 3 0.83 -33.02 -27.77
CA ALA A 3 2.17 -32.87 -28.34
C ALA A 3 2.17 -32.15 -29.70
N LEU A 4 1.08 -32.28 -30.45
CA LEU A 4 0.90 -31.62 -31.74
C LEU A 4 0.61 -30.12 -31.60
N ILE A 5 -0.14 -29.74 -30.56
CA ILE A 5 -0.42 -28.33 -30.21
C ILE A 5 0.88 -27.65 -29.75
N LYS A 6 1.70 -28.34 -28.97
CA LYS A 6 3.00 -27.83 -28.53
C LYS A 6 3.93 -27.51 -29.70
N ALA A 7 4.06 -28.43 -30.67
CA ALA A 7 4.91 -28.22 -31.84
C ALA A 7 4.45 -27.01 -32.69
N GLN A 8 3.14 -26.76 -32.74
CA GLN A 8 2.57 -25.60 -33.43
C GLN A 8 2.86 -24.29 -32.68
N LEU A 9 2.69 -24.26 -31.36
CA LEU A 9 2.97 -23.08 -30.54
C LEU A 9 4.46 -22.70 -30.55
N ILE A 10 5.36 -23.69 -30.51
CA ILE A 10 6.81 -23.45 -30.60
C ILE A 10 7.17 -22.83 -31.95
N LYS A 11 6.59 -23.34 -33.05
CA LYS A 11 6.80 -22.77 -34.39
C LYS A 11 6.25 -21.34 -34.47
N GLU A 12 5.08 -21.10 -33.89
CA GLU A 12 4.45 -19.77 -33.86
C GLU A 12 5.31 -18.76 -33.07
N ILE A 13 5.86 -19.13 -31.92
CA ILE A 13 6.79 -18.28 -31.15
C ILE A 13 8.03 -17.93 -31.98
N HIS A 14 8.66 -18.92 -32.62
CA HIS A 14 9.85 -18.68 -33.44
C HIS A 14 9.58 -17.70 -34.58
N ASP A 15 8.45 -17.86 -35.26
CA ASP A 15 8.04 -16.96 -36.35
C ASP A 15 7.71 -15.54 -35.83
N LEU A 16 7.13 -15.41 -34.63
CA LEU A 16 6.81 -14.10 -34.02
C LEU A 16 8.06 -13.39 -33.51
N THR A 17 8.97 -14.10 -32.83
CA THR A 17 10.24 -13.54 -32.35
C THR A 17 11.13 -13.09 -33.50
N TYR A 18 11.26 -13.91 -34.54
CA TYR A 18 12.02 -13.55 -35.74
C TYR A 18 11.50 -12.26 -36.42
N LYS A 19 10.17 -12.11 -36.52
CA LYS A 19 9.55 -10.89 -37.08
C LYS A 19 9.77 -9.65 -36.21
N LEU A 20 9.84 -9.82 -34.88
CA LEU A 20 10.11 -8.74 -33.94
C LEU A 20 11.58 -8.29 -33.98
N GLU A 21 12.52 -9.24 -34.06
CA GLU A 21 13.95 -8.94 -34.12
C GLU A 21 14.34 -8.22 -35.40
N HIS A 22 13.77 -8.62 -36.55
CA HIS A 22 14.18 -8.07 -37.85
C HIS A 22 13.38 -6.82 -38.28
N ARG A 23 12.61 -6.22 -37.34
CA ARG A 23 11.84 -4.96 -37.52
C ARG A 23 11.02 -4.91 -38.82
N SER A 24 10.43 -6.03 -39.23
CA SER A 24 9.65 -6.11 -40.48
C SER A 24 8.16 -5.78 -40.29
N LEU A 25 7.75 -5.33 -39.10
CA LEU A 25 6.35 -5.16 -38.71
C LEU A 25 6.03 -3.71 -38.36
N SER A 26 4.80 -3.29 -38.64
CA SER A 26 4.26 -2.00 -38.20
C SER A 26 4.07 -1.95 -36.67
N LEU A 27 3.90 -0.74 -36.11
CA LEU A 27 3.70 -0.55 -34.66
C LEU A 27 2.49 -1.33 -34.11
N TYR A 28 1.41 -1.39 -34.89
CA TYR A 28 0.21 -2.14 -34.54
C TYR A 28 0.45 -3.65 -34.55
N GLU A 29 1.12 -4.16 -35.58
CA GLU A 29 1.46 -5.59 -35.70
C GLU A 29 2.50 -6.01 -34.64
N THR A 30 3.36 -5.09 -34.23
CA THR A 30 4.30 -5.29 -33.12
C THR A 30 3.56 -5.48 -31.81
N ALA A 31 2.57 -4.62 -31.51
CA ALA A 31 1.76 -4.74 -30.30
C ALA A 31 0.96 -6.06 -30.27
N ILE A 32 0.38 -6.45 -31.41
CA ILE A 32 -0.33 -7.73 -31.53
C ILE A 32 0.62 -8.92 -31.39
N SER A 33 1.78 -8.88 -32.02
CA SER A 33 2.76 -9.98 -31.94
C SER A 33 3.28 -10.15 -30.52
N LYS A 34 3.57 -9.05 -29.80
CA LYS A 34 3.97 -9.08 -28.39
C LYS A 34 2.86 -9.61 -27.49
N LYS A 35 1.61 -9.16 -27.70
CA LYS A 35 0.45 -9.70 -26.96
C LYS A 35 0.28 -11.20 -27.22
N ARG A 36 0.40 -11.63 -28.48
CA ARG A 36 0.24 -13.04 -28.85
C ARG A 36 1.32 -13.93 -28.23
N ILE A 37 2.57 -13.48 -28.21
CA ILE A 37 3.66 -14.17 -27.50
C ILE A 37 3.33 -14.29 -26.01
N HIS A 38 2.88 -13.21 -25.38
CA HIS A 38 2.47 -13.21 -23.97
C HIS A 38 1.32 -14.20 -23.70
N ASP A 39 0.33 -14.25 -24.57
CA ASP A 39 -0.81 -15.18 -24.46
C ASP A 39 -0.36 -16.65 -24.61
N ILE A 40 0.61 -16.94 -25.49
CA ILE A 40 1.17 -18.29 -25.64
C ILE A 40 1.98 -18.67 -24.39
N PHE A 41 2.76 -17.74 -23.83
CA PHE A 41 3.55 -17.99 -22.63
C PHE A 41 2.70 -18.16 -21.37
N ALA A 42 1.60 -17.41 -21.24
CA ALA A 42 0.62 -17.62 -20.16
C ALA A 42 0.01 -19.04 -20.16
N CYS A 43 0.14 -19.77 -21.27
CA CYS A 43 -0.37 -21.13 -21.42
C CYS A 43 0.69 -22.23 -21.23
N CYS A 44 1.98 -21.91 -21.01
CA CYS A 44 3.07 -22.90 -21.04
C CYS A 44 4.02 -22.82 -19.82
N ASP A 45 3.92 -23.79 -18.89
CA ASP A 45 4.77 -23.91 -17.68
C ASP A 45 6.05 -24.78 -17.87
N GLU A 46 6.53 -25.02 -19.10
CA GLU A 46 7.65 -25.96 -19.34
C GLU A 46 9.04 -25.28 -19.41
N PRO A 47 10.11 -25.93 -18.88
CA PRO A 47 11.45 -25.34 -18.73
C PRO A 47 12.15 -24.98 -20.05
N ILE A 48 11.77 -25.58 -21.18
CA ILE A 48 12.28 -25.19 -22.50
C ILE A 48 11.85 -23.76 -22.87
N PHE A 49 10.68 -23.33 -22.41
CA PHE A 49 10.22 -21.95 -22.61
C PHE A 49 10.96 -20.96 -21.70
N GLN A 50 11.44 -21.37 -20.52
CA GLN A 50 12.16 -20.48 -19.60
C GLN A 50 13.45 -19.90 -20.21
N LYS A 51 14.17 -20.67 -21.02
CA LYS A 51 15.37 -20.19 -21.72
C LYS A 51 15.04 -19.12 -22.77
N GLN A 52 14.00 -19.35 -23.56
CA GLN A 52 13.51 -18.36 -24.54
C GLN A 52 12.88 -17.13 -23.87
N ILE A 53 12.28 -17.32 -22.68
CA ILE A 53 11.74 -16.23 -21.85
C ILE A 53 12.88 -15.36 -21.31
N LEU A 54 14.01 -15.92 -20.90
CA LEU A 54 15.16 -15.14 -20.43
C LEU A 54 15.74 -14.28 -21.57
N GLU A 55 15.93 -14.85 -22.76
CA GLU A 55 16.43 -14.13 -23.94
C GLU A 55 15.47 -12.99 -24.34
N TYR A 56 14.16 -13.25 -24.36
CA TYR A 56 13.15 -12.23 -24.61
C TYR A 56 13.11 -11.14 -23.52
N LYS A 57 13.17 -11.52 -22.23
CA LYS A 57 13.20 -10.59 -21.11
C LYS A 57 14.46 -9.72 -21.13
N ALA A 58 15.62 -10.30 -21.46
CA ALA A 58 16.87 -9.56 -21.59
C ALA A 58 16.78 -8.47 -22.67
N LEU A 59 15.99 -8.68 -23.74
CA LEU A 59 15.74 -7.68 -24.78
C LEU A 59 14.69 -6.63 -24.39
N THR A 60 13.62 -7.00 -23.70
CA THR A 60 12.50 -6.08 -23.40
C THR A 60 12.60 -5.36 -22.05
N GLN A 61 13.26 -5.98 -21.08
CA GLN A 61 13.36 -5.55 -19.69
C GLN A 61 14.73 -5.99 -19.11
N PRO A 62 15.85 -5.42 -19.60
CA PRO A 62 17.20 -5.90 -19.29
C PRO A 62 17.51 -5.91 -17.79
N GLU A 63 17.10 -4.88 -17.05
CA GLU A 63 17.31 -4.81 -15.59
C GLU A 63 16.60 -5.95 -14.85
N VAL A 64 15.31 -6.16 -15.17
CA VAL A 64 14.50 -7.23 -14.57
C VAL A 64 15.07 -8.60 -14.92
N ALA A 65 15.55 -8.78 -16.16
CA ALA A 65 16.19 -10.02 -16.60
C ALA A 65 17.47 -10.31 -15.81
N ALA A 66 18.30 -9.29 -15.58
CA ALA A 66 19.56 -9.43 -14.84
C ALA A 66 19.35 -9.74 -13.37
N GLN A 67 18.41 -9.05 -12.72
CA GLN A 67 18.06 -9.32 -11.33
C GLN A 67 17.44 -10.71 -11.17
N THR A 68 16.50 -11.08 -12.04
CA THR A 68 15.87 -12.42 -12.01
C THR A 68 16.90 -13.52 -12.24
N PHE A 69 17.84 -13.32 -13.17
CA PHE A 69 18.90 -14.27 -13.44
C PHE A 69 19.83 -14.43 -12.23
N ALA A 70 20.30 -13.32 -11.65
CA ALA A 70 21.20 -13.35 -10.50
C ALA A 70 20.60 -14.10 -9.29
N LEU A 71 19.30 -13.92 -9.03
CA LEU A 71 18.56 -14.63 -7.98
C LEU A 71 18.50 -16.15 -8.17
N GLN A 72 18.70 -16.63 -9.40
CA GLN A 72 18.74 -18.06 -9.73
C GLN A 72 20.16 -18.64 -9.64
N THR A 73 21.16 -17.79 -9.39
CA THR A 73 22.55 -18.21 -9.20
C THR A 73 22.85 -18.45 -7.72
N PRO A 74 23.85 -19.27 -7.37
CA PRO A 74 24.25 -19.47 -5.97
C PRO A 74 25.03 -18.29 -5.37
N PHE A 75 25.12 -17.17 -6.09
CA PHE A 75 25.90 -15.99 -5.75
C PHE A 75 25.01 -14.74 -5.66
N ALA A 76 23.70 -14.91 -5.45
CA ALA A 76 22.72 -13.82 -5.49
C ALA A 76 22.99 -12.76 -4.41
N LEU A 77 23.44 -13.17 -3.21
CA LEU A 77 23.77 -12.25 -2.11
C LEU A 77 25.07 -11.46 -2.37
N SER A 78 25.90 -11.94 -3.31
CA SER A 78 27.12 -11.23 -3.74
C SER A 78 26.91 -10.40 -5.02
N PHE A 79 25.70 -10.41 -5.59
CA PHE A 79 25.34 -9.60 -6.74
C PHE A 79 25.08 -8.15 -6.32
N ARG A 80 25.58 -7.18 -7.08
CA ARG A 80 25.47 -5.73 -6.81
C ARG A 80 24.50 -5.00 -7.72
N GLY A 81 23.94 -5.70 -8.71
CA GLY A 81 22.91 -5.14 -9.57
C GLY A 81 23.32 -5.01 -11.03
N TYR A 82 22.47 -4.29 -11.75
CA TYR A 82 22.54 -4.03 -13.17
C TYR A 82 22.80 -2.54 -13.41
N PHE A 83 23.70 -2.22 -14.33
CA PHE A 83 24.08 -0.85 -14.59
C PHE A 83 24.27 -0.58 -16.08
N LEU A 84 23.92 0.64 -16.48
CA LEU A 84 24.19 1.17 -17.82
C LEU A 84 25.45 2.05 -17.86
N GLU A 85 25.81 2.64 -16.71
CA GLU A 85 26.92 3.57 -16.58
C GLU A 85 28.05 2.97 -15.76
N HIS A 86 29.26 3.08 -16.30
CA HIS A 86 30.48 2.52 -15.72
C HIS A 86 30.77 3.06 -14.32
N GLU A 87 30.66 4.37 -14.11
CA GLU A 87 30.95 5.02 -12.82
C GLU A 87 30.00 4.54 -11.71
N MET A 88 28.73 4.34 -12.04
CA MET A 88 27.71 3.85 -11.09
C MET A 88 27.97 2.40 -10.71
N LEU A 89 28.32 1.56 -11.69
CA LEU A 89 28.70 0.18 -11.47
C LEU A 89 29.95 0.08 -10.59
N GLU A 90 30.96 0.89 -10.90
CA GLU A 90 32.23 0.91 -10.18
C GLU A 90 32.01 1.32 -8.72
N ASN A 91 31.25 2.41 -8.50
CA ASN A 91 30.88 2.86 -7.16
C ASN A 91 30.11 1.79 -6.37
N ALA A 92 29.16 1.10 -6.99
CA ALA A 92 28.38 0.05 -6.34
C ALA A 92 29.23 -1.17 -5.97
N LEU A 93 30.19 -1.55 -6.81
CA LEU A 93 31.10 -2.66 -6.54
C LEU A 93 32.09 -2.33 -5.42
N TYR A 94 32.64 -1.11 -5.37
CA TYR A 94 33.60 -0.72 -4.33
C TYR A 94 32.96 -0.21 -3.03
N ALA A 95 31.65 0.08 -3.00
CA ALA A 95 30.93 0.53 -1.80
C ALA A 95 30.89 -0.55 -0.70
N GLN A 96 30.99 -1.82 -1.06
CA GLN A 96 31.15 -2.93 -0.13
C GLN A 96 32.56 -3.50 -0.25
N PRO A 97 33.28 -3.70 0.87
CA PRO A 97 34.65 -4.21 0.82
C PRO A 97 34.71 -5.68 0.38
N ASP A 98 33.62 -6.43 0.49
CA ASP A 98 33.62 -7.87 0.19
C ASP A 98 33.48 -8.17 -1.30
N ALA A 99 33.94 -9.36 -1.70
CA ALA A 99 33.87 -9.81 -3.09
C ALA A 99 32.42 -9.76 -3.61
N GLY A 100 32.25 -9.26 -4.82
CA GLY A 100 30.94 -9.04 -5.41
C GLY A 100 31.00 -8.90 -6.92
N TRP A 101 29.85 -9.06 -7.57
CA TRP A 101 29.77 -9.02 -9.03
C TRP A 101 28.54 -8.26 -9.50
N ALA A 102 28.59 -7.70 -10.72
CA ALA A 102 27.54 -6.87 -11.29
C ALA A 102 27.43 -7.08 -12.81
N PHE A 103 26.26 -6.76 -13.38
CA PHE A 103 26.05 -6.70 -14.82
C PHE A 103 26.16 -5.28 -15.34
N MET A 104 26.92 -5.12 -16.41
CA MET A 104 26.89 -3.94 -17.28
C MET A 104 26.19 -4.31 -18.57
N HIS A 105 25.36 -3.42 -19.08
CA HIS A 105 24.67 -3.62 -20.35
C HIS A 105 24.75 -2.39 -21.21
N GLU A 106 25.10 -2.60 -22.48
CA GLU A 106 25.16 -1.57 -23.49
C GLU A 106 24.43 -2.05 -24.74
N GLU A 107 23.46 -1.28 -25.24
CA GLU A 107 22.53 -1.71 -26.29
C GLU A 107 23.21 -2.23 -27.57
N ASN A 108 24.42 -1.76 -27.87
CA ASN A 108 25.17 -2.14 -29.07
C ASN A 108 26.17 -3.28 -28.84
N LEU A 109 26.64 -3.49 -27.61
CA LEU A 109 27.69 -4.45 -27.28
C LEU A 109 27.15 -5.67 -26.51
N GLY A 110 25.97 -5.58 -25.92
CA GLY A 110 25.33 -6.65 -25.16
C GLY A 110 25.66 -6.54 -23.67
N TRP A 111 26.02 -7.67 -23.08
CA TRP A 111 26.20 -7.83 -21.63
C TRP A 111 27.66 -8.00 -21.26
N GLN A 112 28.04 -7.53 -20.08
CA GLN A 112 29.36 -7.72 -19.50
C GLN A 112 29.24 -7.91 -17.99
N ILE A 113 30.03 -8.83 -17.42
CA ILE A 113 30.11 -9.02 -15.98
C ILE A 113 31.38 -8.38 -15.43
N TRP A 114 31.21 -7.70 -14.31
CA TRP A 114 32.28 -7.17 -13.49
C TRP A 114 32.33 -7.95 -12.19
N LEU A 115 33.53 -8.38 -11.80
CA LEU A 115 33.78 -9.17 -10.60
C LEU A 115 34.89 -8.51 -9.79
N ILE A 116 34.61 -8.11 -8.55
CA ILE A 116 35.63 -7.74 -7.58
C ILE A 116 35.99 -8.97 -6.74
N PRO A 117 37.24 -9.46 -6.81
CA PRO A 117 37.63 -10.66 -6.08
C PRO A 117 38.00 -10.40 -4.61
N ALA A 118 38.27 -9.15 -4.22
CA ALA A 118 38.67 -8.80 -2.86
C ALA A 118 38.62 -7.27 -2.65
N PRO A 119 38.51 -6.81 -1.38
CA PRO A 119 38.54 -5.38 -1.07
C PRO A 119 39.76 -4.69 -1.66
N SER A 120 39.55 -3.53 -2.28
CA SER A 120 40.61 -2.68 -2.86
C SER A 120 41.41 -3.31 -4.01
N ARG A 121 40.91 -4.38 -4.65
CA ARG A 121 41.46 -4.91 -5.91
C ARG A 121 40.66 -4.43 -7.11
N THR A 122 41.35 -4.24 -8.23
CA THR A 122 40.73 -3.91 -9.51
C THR A 122 39.74 -4.99 -9.94
N ALA A 123 38.55 -4.58 -10.35
CA ALA A 123 37.55 -5.47 -10.90
C ALA A 123 38.08 -6.24 -12.12
N LEU A 124 37.79 -7.53 -12.17
CA LEU A 124 37.94 -8.37 -13.35
C LEU A 124 36.71 -8.17 -14.23
N ILE A 125 36.92 -8.08 -15.54
CA ILE A 125 35.86 -7.69 -16.48
C ILE A 125 35.79 -8.76 -17.58
N SER A 126 34.58 -9.24 -17.89
CA SER A 126 34.35 -10.19 -18.98
C SER A 126 34.45 -9.50 -20.34
N GLU A 127 34.62 -10.28 -21.42
CA GLU A 127 34.29 -9.76 -22.75
C GLU A 127 32.78 -9.51 -22.87
N TRP A 128 32.39 -8.65 -23.81
CA TRP A 128 31.00 -8.39 -24.14
C TRP A 128 30.36 -9.60 -24.84
N GLY A 129 29.14 -9.95 -24.45
CA GLY A 129 28.46 -11.13 -24.98
C GLY A 129 27.00 -11.25 -24.58
N ASP A 130 26.45 -12.45 -24.73
CA ASP A 130 25.12 -12.77 -24.22
C ASP A 130 25.16 -13.16 -22.73
N PHE A 131 23.97 -13.23 -22.13
CA PHE A 131 23.78 -13.52 -20.71
C PHE A 131 24.48 -14.81 -20.26
N SER A 132 24.39 -15.87 -21.08
CA SER A 132 24.94 -17.18 -20.78
C SER A 132 26.46 -17.15 -20.79
N ARG A 133 27.04 -16.56 -21.83
CA ARG A 133 28.49 -16.51 -22.03
C ARG A 133 29.18 -15.65 -20.99
N CYS A 134 28.58 -14.55 -20.58
CA CYS A 134 29.12 -13.70 -19.51
C CYS A 134 29.07 -14.42 -18.16
N TYR A 135 28.02 -15.19 -17.89
CA TYR A 135 27.93 -15.97 -16.66
C TYR A 135 28.88 -17.18 -16.63
N ASP A 136 29.07 -17.87 -17.76
CA ASP A 136 30.07 -18.95 -17.88
C ASP A 136 31.47 -18.42 -17.52
N TRP A 137 31.80 -17.22 -18.01
CA TRP A 137 33.05 -16.55 -17.65
C TRP A 137 33.15 -16.28 -16.13
N LEU A 138 32.07 -15.83 -15.48
CA LEU A 138 32.05 -15.61 -14.03
C LEU A 138 32.36 -16.91 -13.27
N LEU A 139 31.79 -18.03 -13.70
CA LEU A 139 32.05 -19.34 -13.10
C LEU A 139 33.51 -19.77 -13.28
N GLU A 140 34.11 -19.51 -14.44
CA GLU A 140 35.54 -19.76 -14.67
C GLU A 140 36.42 -18.92 -13.75
N GLN A 141 36.14 -17.62 -13.61
CA GLN A 141 36.88 -16.74 -12.69
C GLN A 141 36.70 -17.19 -11.24
N GLN A 142 35.50 -17.63 -10.86
CA GLN A 142 35.24 -18.15 -9.52
C GLN A 142 36.01 -19.43 -9.23
N GLN A 143 36.27 -20.29 -10.23
CA GLN A 143 37.13 -21.46 -10.04
C GLN A 143 38.60 -21.08 -9.81
N ILE A 144 39.07 -19.99 -10.42
CA ILE A 144 40.45 -19.51 -10.34
C ILE A 144 40.70 -18.74 -9.04
N TYR A 145 39.83 -17.79 -8.72
CA TYR A 145 40.01 -16.85 -7.61
C TYR A 145 39.29 -17.25 -6.32
N ARG A 146 38.25 -18.09 -6.41
CA ARG A 146 37.41 -18.55 -5.28
C ARG A 146 37.03 -17.40 -4.34
N CYS A 147 36.56 -16.31 -4.92
CA CYS A 147 36.36 -15.06 -4.21
C CYS A 147 34.91 -14.85 -3.77
N LEU A 148 33.93 -15.28 -4.58
CA LEU A 148 32.52 -15.16 -4.22
C LEU A 148 32.14 -16.25 -3.22
N ALA A 149 31.61 -15.86 -2.06
CA ALA A 149 30.95 -16.80 -1.17
C ALA A 149 29.59 -17.19 -1.76
N THR A 150 29.23 -18.46 -1.65
CA THR A 150 27.88 -18.89 -2.03
C THR A 150 26.85 -18.42 -1.00
N ASP A 151 25.61 -18.26 -1.41
CA ASP A 151 24.55 -17.76 -0.54
C ASP A 151 24.35 -18.62 0.72
N ASN A 152 24.61 -19.93 0.60
CA ASN A 152 24.62 -20.88 1.72
C ASN A 152 25.77 -20.64 2.69
N GLU A 153 26.97 -20.32 2.19
CA GLU A 153 28.13 -20.01 3.03
C GLU A 153 27.90 -18.70 3.79
N ILE A 154 27.36 -17.68 3.13
CA ILE A 154 26.97 -16.40 3.74
C ILE A 154 25.91 -16.65 4.82
N SER A 155 24.89 -17.47 4.52
CA SER A 155 23.82 -17.80 5.47
C SER A 155 24.29 -18.64 6.66
N SER A 156 25.31 -19.49 6.49
CA SER A 156 25.84 -20.38 7.53
C SER A 156 26.76 -19.70 8.55
N LEU A 157 27.28 -18.51 8.24
CA LEU A 157 28.06 -17.67 9.17
C LEU A 157 27.18 -17.00 10.24
N THR A 158 25.85 -17.08 10.09
CA THR A 158 24.86 -16.51 11.01
C THR A 158 24.32 -17.62 11.95
N VAL A 159 25.00 -17.85 13.09
CA VAL A 159 24.54 -18.86 14.09
C VAL A 159 23.38 -18.31 14.95
N PRO A 160 22.31 -19.07 15.23
CA PRO A 160 21.24 -18.66 16.14
C PRO A 160 21.54 -19.02 17.61
N LEU A 161 21.32 -18.06 18.52
CA LEU A 161 21.30 -18.29 19.97
C LEU A 161 20.02 -19.04 20.38
N ARG A 162 20.19 -20.19 21.05
CA ARG A 162 19.11 -20.93 21.73
C ARG A 162 18.71 -20.21 23.03
N ILE A 163 17.42 -19.99 23.23
CA ILE A 163 16.86 -19.50 24.51
C ILE A 163 16.28 -20.70 25.28
N ASP A 164 16.83 -20.95 26.47
CA ASP A 164 16.27 -21.90 27.45
C ASP A 164 15.05 -21.27 28.16
N GLN A 165 13.95 -22.00 28.18
CA GLN A 165 12.72 -21.65 28.89
C GLN A 165 12.89 -21.85 30.40
N GLN A 166 13.20 -20.79 31.15
CA GLN A 166 12.88 -20.65 32.59
C GLN A 166 13.33 -19.27 33.12
N THR A 167 12.50 -18.23 32.99
CA THR A 167 12.35 -17.10 33.94
C THR A 167 11.37 -16.05 33.39
N LEU A 168 10.07 -16.24 33.64
CA LEU A 168 9.05 -15.19 33.57
C LEU A 168 8.40 -15.16 34.95
N LYS A 169 8.82 -14.19 35.78
CA LYS A 169 8.15 -13.68 37.00
C LYS A 169 9.09 -12.75 37.77
N HIS A 170 9.23 -11.52 37.33
CA HIS A 170 9.39 -10.33 38.16
C HIS A 170 9.02 -9.12 37.30
N ASP A 171 8.54 -8.06 37.92
CA ASP A 171 8.13 -6.79 37.31
C ASP A 171 6.67 -6.69 36.81
N ARG A 172 5.75 -7.05 37.70
CA ARG A 172 4.48 -6.32 37.86
C ARG A 172 4.38 -5.87 39.31
N LEU A 173 4.95 -4.71 39.65
CA LEU A 173 4.76 -4.07 40.96
C LEU A 173 5.23 -2.60 41.00
N ILE A 174 5.04 -1.80 39.95
CA ILE A 174 5.20 -0.32 40.03
C ILE A 174 4.17 0.35 39.11
N GLU A 175 2.87 0.26 39.45
CA GLU A 175 1.83 1.02 38.72
C GLU A 175 0.58 1.32 39.57
N GLN A 176 0.70 1.31 40.91
CA GLN A 176 -0.44 1.50 41.82
C GLN A 176 -0.31 2.70 42.78
N GLN A 177 0.45 3.75 42.45
CA GLN A 177 0.59 4.91 43.33
C GLN A 177 0.32 6.30 42.76
N ASN A 178 -0.02 6.48 41.47
CA ASN A 178 -0.23 7.84 40.91
C ASN A 178 -1.67 8.23 40.54
N GLU A 179 -2.69 7.41 40.83
CA GLU A 179 -4.10 7.74 40.52
C GLU A 179 -4.92 8.28 41.72
N LEU A 180 -4.33 9.05 42.65
CA LEU A 180 -5.06 9.60 43.80
C LEU A 180 -5.08 11.13 43.96
N GLU A 181 -4.59 11.93 43.00
CA GLU A 181 -4.59 13.41 43.19
C GLU A 181 -5.31 14.27 42.14
N LEU A 182 -5.92 13.71 41.09
CA LEU A 182 -6.72 14.52 40.14
C LEU A 182 -8.23 14.23 40.22
N ARG A 183 -8.77 14.25 41.44
CA ARG A 183 -10.21 14.21 41.70
C ARG A 183 -10.65 15.36 42.60
N SER A 184 -10.48 16.59 42.14
CA SER A 184 -11.29 17.72 42.61
C SER A 184 -11.53 18.69 41.47
N MET A 185 -12.76 19.20 41.39
CA MET A 185 -13.31 20.13 40.38
C MET A 185 -14.01 19.48 39.18
N GLN A 186 -15.20 18.94 39.43
CA GLN A 186 -16.32 19.15 38.50
C GLN A 186 -17.23 20.24 39.09
N PRO A 187 -17.97 20.96 38.23
CA PRO A 187 -19.40 21.01 38.42
C PRO A 187 -20.18 20.43 37.24
N ALA A 188 -21.29 19.83 37.63
CA ALA A 188 -22.31 19.12 36.88
C ALA A 188 -23.10 19.98 35.88
N ILE A 189 -23.83 19.29 34.99
CA ILE A 189 -25.28 19.35 34.69
C ILE A 189 -25.50 18.74 33.28
N LEU A 190 -26.51 17.94 32.91
CA LEU A 190 -27.60 17.19 33.56
C LEU A 190 -28.43 16.57 32.41
N ILE A 191 -28.59 15.24 32.40
CA ILE A 191 -29.81 14.44 32.02
C ILE A 191 -30.35 14.51 30.57
N LYS A 192 -30.51 13.36 29.89
CA LYS A 192 -31.72 12.48 29.84
C LYS A 192 -31.56 11.44 28.72
N ASP A 193 -31.53 10.14 29.04
CA ASP A 193 -32.61 9.14 28.83
C ASP A 193 -32.74 8.73 27.35
N GLU A 194 -32.89 7.48 26.93
CA GLU A 194 -33.43 6.28 27.56
C GLU A 194 -33.33 5.11 26.54
N ILE A 195 -33.27 3.86 27.03
CA ILE A 195 -33.85 2.63 26.42
C ILE A 195 -33.06 2.04 25.21
N GLU A 196 -32.69 0.75 25.12
CA GLU A 196 -33.26 -0.47 25.69
C GLU A 196 -32.25 -1.62 25.78
N THR A 197 -32.46 -2.38 26.85
CA THR A 197 -31.90 -3.66 27.25
C THR A 197 -32.36 -4.82 26.34
N GLN A 198 -31.52 -5.83 26.14
CA GLN A 198 -31.79 -7.28 26.32
C GLN A 198 -31.01 -8.14 25.30
N TYR A 199 -30.04 -8.92 25.79
CA TYR A 199 -30.18 -10.38 25.91
C TYR A 199 -29.03 -10.94 26.74
N ASN A 200 -29.36 -11.43 27.94
CA ASN A 200 -28.47 -12.18 28.82
C ASN A 200 -28.58 -13.69 28.53
N LEU A 201 -27.52 -14.38 28.97
CA LEU A 201 -27.52 -15.65 29.74
C LEU A 201 -27.10 -16.94 29.02
N ALA A 202 -25.93 -17.46 29.43
CA ALA A 202 -25.63 -18.86 29.82
C ALA A 202 -24.09 -19.07 29.77
N ASN A 203 -23.35 -19.60 30.74
CA ASN A 203 -23.63 -20.25 32.02
C ASN A 203 -22.38 -20.17 32.94
N GLU A 204 -22.64 -20.10 34.25
CA GLU A 204 -21.74 -20.38 35.39
C GLU A 204 -21.28 -21.87 35.35
N THR A 205 -20.28 -22.42 36.05
CA THR A 205 -19.83 -22.30 37.46
C THR A 205 -18.63 -23.26 37.68
N LEU A 206 -17.76 -22.97 38.66
CA LEU A 206 -17.18 -23.88 39.71
C LEU A 206 -15.79 -23.35 40.12
N ALA A 207 -15.66 -22.64 41.25
CA ALA A 207 -15.36 -23.16 42.61
C ALA A 207 -13.93 -23.73 42.74
N GLN A 208 -13.06 -23.44 43.71
CA GLN A 208 -13.24 -22.97 45.09
C GLN A 208 -11.87 -22.59 45.71
N LYS A 209 -11.87 -21.53 46.51
CA LYS A 209 -11.18 -21.28 47.80
C LYS A 209 -9.88 -22.04 48.16
N GLN A 210 -8.86 -21.29 48.60
CA GLN A 210 -8.31 -21.37 49.98
C GLN A 210 -7.36 -20.20 50.30
N GLN A 211 -7.71 -19.38 51.29
CA GLN A 211 -6.76 -18.68 52.18
C GLN A 211 -6.23 -19.73 53.21
N VAL A 212 -5.09 -19.63 53.89
CA VAL A 212 -4.65 -18.65 54.90
C VAL A 212 -3.15 -18.89 55.23
N HIS A 213 -2.49 -17.87 55.78
CA HIS A 213 -1.42 -17.88 56.82
C HIS A 213 0.04 -17.54 56.46
N VAL A 214 0.33 -16.23 56.57
CA VAL A 214 1.30 -15.55 57.46
C VAL A 214 2.48 -16.37 58.01
N ALA A 215 3.71 -15.93 57.69
CA ALA A 215 4.81 -15.77 58.66
C ALA A 215 5.82 -14.73 58.15
N ARG A 216 6.17 -13.81 59.03
CA ARG A 216 7.20 -12.77 58.91
C ARG A 216 8.60 -13.37 58.98
N GLU A 217 9.56 -12.76 58.31
CA GLU A 217 10.88 -12.47 58.92
C GLU A 217 11.60 -11.33 58.18
N ASN A 218 12.17 -10.43 58.99
CA ASN A 218 12.89 -9.22 58.61
C ASN A 218 14.40 -9.50 58.55
N HIS A 219 15.13 -8.79 57.68
CA HIS A 219 16.37 -8.03 58.01
C HIS A 219 16.86 -7.29 56.75
N HIS A 220 16.84 -5.95 56.74
CA HIS A 220 17.89 -4.97 57.14
C HIS A 220 19.06 -4.84 56.15
N ILE A 221 19.03 -3.78 55.31
CA ILE A 221 19.79 -2.49 55.35
C ILE A 221 21.22 -2.64 54.79
N GLU A 222 21.54 -1.91 53.72
CA GLU A 222 22.55 -0.82 53.72
C GLU A 222 22.72 -0.22 52.31
N GLU A 223 22.17 0.98 52.14
CA GLU A 223 22.62 1.99 51.19
C GLU A 223 24.05 2.42 51.54
N GLN A 224 24.94 2.50 50.55
CA GLN A 224 25.97 3.54 50.50
C GLN A 224 26.17 4.04 49.07
N THR A 225 25.97 5.35 48.93
CA THR A 225 26.27 6.21 47.80
C THR A 225 27.75 6.57 47.75
N ALA A 226 28.33 6.69 46.55
CA ALA A 226 29.27 7.77 46.20
C ALA A 226 29.62 7.76 44.71
N PHE A 227 29.67 8.97 44.16
CA PHE A 227 29.86 9.37 42.76
C PHE A 227 31.26 9.09 42.19
N ASP A 228 31.31 8.78 40.89
CA ASP A 228 31.98 9.52 39.80
C ASP A 228 32.57 8.57 38.75
N ASN A 229 32.10 8.69 37.50
CA ASN A 229 32.94 8.95 36.33
C ASN A 229 32.09 9.06 35.05
N LEU A 230 32.14 10.25 34.46
CA LEU A 230 31.71 10.55 33.10
C LEU A 230 32.50 9.73 32.09
N ALA A 231 31.83 8.79 31.43
CA ALA A 231 32.23 8.29 30.12
C ALA A 231 31.03 8.49 29.18
N LEU A 232 31.21 9.38 28.19
CA LEU A 232 30.32 9.53 27.06
C LEU A 232 30.37 8.23 26.24
N THR A 233 29.44 7.31 26.51
CA THR A 233 29.11 6.24 25.57
C THR A 233 28.39 6.86 24.38
N PRO A 234 28.82 6.59 23.13
CA PRO A 234 28.01 6.96 21.97
C PRO A 234 26.69 6.19 22.09
N LEU A 235 25.57 6.91 21.96
CA LEU A 235 24.26 6.29 21.84
C LEU A 235 24.34 5.24 20.74
N ALA A 236 24.10 3.98 21.10
CA ALA A 236 23.85 2.94 20.12
C ALA A 236 22.62 3.37 19.33
N HIS A 237 22.81 3.78 18.09
CA HIS A 237 21.71 3.87 17.13
C HIS A 237 21.26 2.44 16.87
N THR A 238 20.18 2.02 17.51
CA THR A 238 19.44 0.82 17.11
C THR A 238 18.95 1.05 15.68
N THR A 239 19.65 0.47 14.70
CA THR A 239 19.15 0.38 13.32
C THR A 239 17.97 -0.58 13.34
N GLN A 240 16.77 -0.03 13.53
CA GLN A 240 15.52 -0.75 13.42
C GLN A 240 15.36 -1.22 11.97
N THR A 241 15.39 -2.54 11.75
CA THR A 241 15.17 -3.14 10.44
C THR A 241 13.69 -3.45 10.27
N PHE A 242 13.06 -2.86 9.25
CA PHE A 242 11.67 -3.12 8.90
C PHE A 242 11.57 -4.27 7.89
N PRO A 243 10.47 -5.03 7.87
CA PRO A 243 10.27 -6.09 6.90
C PRO A 243 10.12 -5.52 5.48
N GLU A 244 10.70 -6.18 4.48
CA GLU A 244 10.57 -5.76 3.08
C GLU A 244 9.17 -6.03 2.50
N PHE A 245 8.48 -7.03 3.05
CA PHE A 245 7.13 -7.40 2.66
C PHE A 245 6.24 -7.57 3.87
N ILE A 246 4.97 -7.23 3.71
CA ILE A 246 3.93 -7.46 4.70
C ILE A 246 2.72 -8.16 4.07
N HIS A 247 1.98 -8.87 4.92
CA HIS A 247 0.74 -9.51 4.55
C HIS A 247 -0.44 -8.80 5.22
N ILE A 248 -1.46 -8.44 4.44
CA ILE A 248 -2.72 -7.89 4.92
C ILE A 248 -3.85 -8.79 4.39
N GLY A 249 -4.31 -9.73 5.22
CA GLY A 249 -5.21 -10.77 4.74
C GLY A 249 -4.58 -11.58 3.60
N ALA A 250 -5.21 -11.58 2.43
CA ALA A 250 -4.69 -12.22 1.21
C ALA A 250 -3.67 -11.36 0.44
N LEU A 251 -3.56 -10.06 0.76
CA LEU A 251 -2.70 -9.12 0.05
C LEU A 251 -1.24 -9.31 0.48
N HIS A 252 -0.36 -9.50 -0.50
CA HIS A 252 1.08 -9.41 -0.32
C HIS A 252 1.57 -8.07 -0.83
N ALA A 253 2.05 -7.21 0.07
CA ALA A 253 2.47 -5.86 -0.26
C ALA A 253 3.96 -5.66 0.05
N GLN A 254 4.66 -4.98 -0.86
CA GLN A 254 6.05 -4.58 -0.63
C GLN A 254 6.09 -3.26 0.15
N LEU A 255 6.91 -3.21 1.18
CA LEU A 255 7.16 -2.00 1.96
C LEU A 255 8.08 -1.08 1.15
N ILE A 256 7.57 0.07 0.70
CA ILE A 256 8.38 1.09 0.02
C ILE A 256 9.02 1.98 1.10
N PRO A 257 10.35 2.08 1.15
CA PRO A 257 11.03 2.98 2.07
C PRO A 257 10.61 4.44 1.82
N PRO A 258 10.33 5.22 2.87
CA PRO A 258 9.96 6.63 2.72
C PRO A 258 11.07 7.41 2.03
N VAL A 259 10.72 8.04 0.91
CA VAL A 259 11.64 8.91 0.13
C VAL A 259 11.84 10.26 0.83
N HIS A 260 10.86 10.71 1.61
CA HIS A 260 10.87 12.00 2.29
C HIS A 260 11.31 11.86 3.76
N ASP A 261 12.23 12.72 4.20
CA ASP A 261 12.74 12.75 5.59
C ASP A 261 11.63 12.82 6.64
N VAL A 262 10.56 13.56 6.34
CA VAL A 262 9.41 13.73 7.25
C VAL A 262 8.65 12.42 7.43
N LEU A 263 8.47 11.64 6.35
CA LEU A 263 7.83 10.32 6.42
C LEU A 263 8.75 9.31 7.11
N ASN A 264 10.06 9.38 6.85
CA ASN A 264 11.05 8.53 7.50
C ASN A 264 11.11 8.76 9.02
N THR A 265 11.11 10.03 9.44
CA THR A 265 11.09 10.41 10.87
C THR A 265 9.83 9.89 11.57
N GLN A 266 8.72 9.80 10.84
CA GLN A 266 7.45 9.31 11.35
C GLN A 266 7.22 7.83 11.04
N GLN A 267 8.20 7.12 10.49
CA GLN A 267 8.12 5.70 10.16
C GLN A 267 6.85 5.35 9.34
N ILE A 268 6.54 6.20 8.35
CA ILE A 268 5.42 6.02 7.42
C ILE A 268 5.93 5.42 6.13
N PHE A 269 5.38 4.27 5.75
CA PHE A 269 5.77 3.50 4.58
C PHE A 269 4.59 3.39 3.62
N ALA A 270 4.84 3.61 2.32
CA ALA A 270 3.86 3.25 1.30
C ALA A 270 3.93 1.74 1.04
N LEU A 271 2.80 1.13 0.70
CA LEU A 271 2.74 -0.28 0.38
C LEU A 271 2.48 -0.46 -1.12
N ASP A 272 3.42 -1.09 -1.82
CA ASP A 272 3.23 -1.46 -3.22
C ASP A 272 2.40 -2.73 -3.32
N VAL A 273 1.24 -2.60 -3.95
CA VAL A 273 0.27 -3.66 -4.22
C VAL A 273 0.15 -3.97 -5.71
N SER A 274 0.98 -3.35 -6.55
CA SER A 274 0.94 -3.44 -8.02
C SER A 274 1.10 -4.87 -8.55
N SER A 275 1.75 -5.74 -7.77
CA SER A 275 1.95 -7.14 -8.10
C SER A 275 0.69 -8.00 -8.01
N GLN A 276 -0.40 -7.53 -7.37
CA GLN A 276 -1.48 -8.42 -6.94
C GLN A 276 -2.91 -8.07 -7.38
N ASN A 277 -3.23 -6.88 -7.92
CA ASN A 277 -4.55 -6.63 -8.52
C ASN A 277 -4.67 -5.23 -9.15
N GLU A 278 -5.85 -4.89 -9.69
CA GLU A 278 -6.24 -3.51 -10.05
C GLU A 278 -6.44 -2.58 -8.83
N LEU A 279 -6.27 -3.08 -7.59
CA LEU A 279 -6.45 -2.35 -6.32
C LEU A 279 -5.68 -1.04 -6.25
N GLY A 280 -4.43 -1.02 -6.72
CA GLY A 280 -3.59 0.17 -6.75
C GLY A 280 -4.15 1.30 -7.62
N THR A 281 -5.16 1.04 -8.44
CA THR A 281 -5.90 2.08 -9.19
C THR A 281 -6.83 2.88 -8.29
N TYR A 282 -7.37 2.25 -7.24
CA TYR A 282 -8.44 2.82 -6.40
C TYR A 282 -7.99 3.15 -4.99
N ILE A 283 -6.93 2.50 -4.50
CA ILE A 283 -6.47 2.59 -3.12
C ILE A 283 -4.95 2.76 -3.09
N ASP A 284 -4.48 3.73 -2.31
CA ASP A 284 -3.12 3.79 -1.81
C ASP A 284 -3.08 3.19 -0.40
N PHE A 285 -2.14 2.30 -0.15
CA PHE A 285 -1.97 1.65 1.15
C PHE A 285 -0.76 2.23 1.88
N VAL A 286 -0.93 2.55 3.15
CA VAL A 286 0.10 3.16 3.99
C VAL A 286 0.16 2.46 5.34
N LEU A 287 1.38 2.20 5.78
CA LEU A 287 1.68 1.57 7.05
C LEU A 287 2.52 2.50 7.93
N HIS A 288 2.09 2.66 9.17
CA HIS A 288 2.87 3.21 10.24
C HIS A 288 3.47 2.08 11.08
N LEU A 289 4.80 2.05 11.22
CA LEU A 289 5.50 1.06 12.05
C LEU A 289 6.16 1.78 13.23
N SER A 290 5.60 1.65 14.42
CA SER A 290 6.24 2.16 15.64
C SER A 290 7.03 1.05 16.36
N GLU A 291 8.06 1.42 17.12
CA GLU A 291 8.84 0.49 17.96
C GLU A 291 7.98 -0.21 19.04
N PHE A 292 6.84 0.36 19.40
CA PHE A 292 6.06 -0.01 20.58
C PHE A 292 4.77 -0.78 20.26
N ASN A 293 4.41 -0.93 18.98
CA ASN A 293 3.12 -1.48 18.61
C ASN A 293 3.16 -2.51 17.47
N SER A 294 2.28 -3.51 17.57
CA SER A 294 1.97 -4.41 16.47
C SER A 294 0.88 -3.76 15.63
N TRP A 295 1.24 -3.29 14.44
CA TRP A 295 0.32 -2.59 13.53
C TRP A 295 -0.98 -3.38 13.26
N GLU A 296 -0.94 -4.72 13.28
CA GLU A 296 -2.08 -5.62 13.12
C GLU A 296 -3.16 -5.47 14.22
N ALA A 297 -2.75 -5.04 15.42
CA ALA A 297 -3.65 -4.82 16.55
C ALA A 297 -4.29 -3.42 16.54
N CYS A 298 -3.82 -2.54 15.65
CA CYS A 298 -4.36 -1.19 15.51
C CYS A 298 -5.63 -1.17 14.66
N PRO A 299 -6.52 -0.17 14.84
CA PRO A 299 -7.63 0.03 13.93
C PRO A 299 -7.15 0.35 12.51
N CYS A 300 -7.96 -0.04 11.52
CA CYS A 300 -7.75 0.32 10.13
C CYS A 300 -8.53 1.59 9.80
N TYR A 301 -7.86 2.55 9.17
CA TYR A 301 -8.47 3.83 8.78
C TYR A 301 -8.49 3.96 7.27
N ILE A 302 -9.52 4.61 6.74
CA ILE A 302 -9.66 4.89 5.32
C ILE A 302 -10.00 6.36 5.10
N ALA A 303 -9.25 7.03 4.22
CA ALA A 303 -9.44 8.43 3.86
C ALA A 303 -9.73 8.60 2.37
N GLU A 304 -10.39 9.69 2.01
CA GLU A 304 -10.52 10.13 0.61
C GLU A 304 -9.39 11.12 0.30
N GLN A 305 -8.60 10.85 -0.75
CA GLN A 305 -7.51 11.74 -1.19
C GLN A 305 -7.95 12.62 -2.36
N LEU A 306 -7.64 13.91 -2.25
CA LEU A 306 -7.89 14.92 -3.26
C LEU A 306 -6.59 15.56 -3.75
N ASP A 307 -6.58 15.99 -5.00
CA ASP A 307 -5.50 16.82 -5.54
C ASP A 307 -5.67 18.29 -5.15
N LYS A 308 -4.73 19.16 -5.57
CA LYS A 308 -4.77 20.60 -5.27
C LYS A 308 -5.98 21.32 -5.86
N GLN A 309 -6.69 20.73 -6.82
CA GLN A 309 -7.90 21.27 -7.41
C GLN A 309 -9.17 20.74 -6.72
N SER A 310 -9.07 19.91 -5.67
CA SER A 310 -10.21 19.20 -5.06
C SER A 310 -10.81 18.08 -5.92
N GLN A 311 -10.06 17.58 -6.92
CA GLN A 311 -10.45 16.41 -7.69
C GLN A 311 -10.17 15.13 -6.89
N PHE A 312 -11.09 14.17 -6.94
CA PHE A 312 -10.87 12.86 -6.30
C PHE A 312 -9.75 12.08 -7.00
N ILE A 313 -8.80 11.58 -6.21
CA ILE A 313 -7.71 10.74 -6.68
C ILE A 313 -8.03 9.27 -6.40
N LYS A 314 -7.98 8.89 -5.12
CA LYS A 314 -8.08 7.51 -4.61
C LYS A 314 -8.50 7.52 -3.15
N TYR A 315 -8.82 6.34 -2.64
CA TYR A 315 -8.85 6.11 -1.20
C TYR A 315 -7.44 5.87 -0.66
N LEU A 316 -7.22 6.22 0.61
CA LEU A 316 -5.99 5.95 1.35
C LEU A 316 -6.32 5.05 2.53
N VAL A 317 -5.80 3.84 2.54
CA VAL A 317 -5.91 2.93 3.70
C VAL A 317 -4.67 3.11 4.57
N LEU A 318 -4.87 3.49 5.83
CA LEU A 318 -3.83 3.68 6.83
C LEU A 318 -3.91 2.60 7.91
N LEU A 319 -2.79 1.92 8.11
CA LEU A 319 -2.59 0.86 9.08
C LEU A 319 -1.56 1.27 10.14
N GLY A 320 -1.72 0.78 11.38
CA GLY A 320 -0.74 0.98 12.46
C GLY A 320 -0.83 2.31 13.21
N ALA A 321 -1.88 3.11 12.99
CA ALA A 321 -2.18 4.27 13.83
C ALA A 321 -2.94 3.84 15.09
N GLU A 322 -2.53 4.30 16.27
CA GLU A 322 -3.08 3.81 17.54
C GLU A 322 -4.44 4.45 17.87
N ASN A 323 -4.65 5.67 17.39
CA ASN A 323 -5.83 6.46 17.70
C ASN A 323 -6.19 7.42 16.55
N GLN A 324 -7.40 7.97 16.63
CA GLN A 324 -7.95 8.88 15.63
C GLN A 324 -7.06 10.11 15.36
N MET A 325 -6.52 10.75 16.40
CA MET A 325 -5.73 11.97 16.24
C MET A 325 -4.43 11.69 15.49
N GLU A 326 -3.80 10.56 15.80
CA GLU A 326 -2.63 10.09 15.08
C GLU A 326 -2.96 9.73 13.63
N ALA A 327 -4.06 9.01 13.40
CA ALA A 327 -4.49 8.63 12.05
C ALA A 327 -4.71 9.85 11.14
N ILE A 328 -5.38 10.90 11.64
CA ILE A 328 -5.58 12.16 10.90
C ILE A 328 -4.23 12.78 10.53
N ARG A 329 -3.30 12.84 11.50
CA ARG A 329 -1.99 13.46 11.31
C ARG A 329 -1.14 12.69 10.31
N LEU A 330 -1.07 11.37 10.42
CA LEU A 330 -0.27 10.51 9.55
C LEU A 330 -0.83 10.50 8.12
N ALA A 331 -2.15 10.36 7.96
CA ALA A 331 -2.81 10.39 6.66
C ALA A 331 -2.63 11.75 5.95
N SER A 332 -2.80 12.85 6.69
CA SER A 332 -2.54 14.21 6.17
C SER A 332 -1.09 14.37 5.73
N LEU A 333 -0.14 13.96 6.57
CA LEU A 333 1.28 14.08 6.29
C LEU A 333 1.68 13.30 5.03
N PHE A 334 1.20 12.06 4.88
CA PHE A 334 1.43 11.25 3.69
C PHE A 334 0.84 11.92 2.43
N ALA A 335 -0.40 12.41 2.51
CA ALA A 335 -1.04 13.09 1.39
C ALA A 335 -0.26 14.35 0.97
N GLU A 336 0.14 15.19 1.93
CA GLU A 336 0.86 16.44 1.68
C GLU A 336 2.19 16.23 0.95
N GLN A 337 2.96 15.19 1.33
CA GLN A 337 4.23 14.87 0.65
C GLN A 337 4.03 14.53 -0.83
N ASN A 338 2.86 13.97 -1.16
CA ASN A 338 2.47 13.64 -2.52
C ASN A 338 1.70 14.78 -3.23
N SER A 339 1.70 16.01 -2.67
CA SER A 339 0.92 17.15 -3.19
C SER A 339 -0.61 16.93 -3.19
N HIS A 340 -1.10 16.08 -2.29
CA HIS A 340 -2.52 15.77 -2.07
C HIS A 340 -2.95 16.28 -0.68
N TYR A 341 -4.24 16.14 -0.37
CA TYR A 341 -4.76 16.26 0.99
C TYR A 341 -5.95 15.31 1.18
N ILE A 342 -6.33 15.08 2.44
CA ILE A 342 -7.47 14.22 2.77
C ILE A 342 -8.75 15.04 2.95
N ALA A 343 -9.88 14.54 2.44
CA ALA A 343 -11.19 15.18 2.60
C ALA A 343 -11.96 14.66 3.82
N SER A 344 -11.73 13.39 4.17
CA SER A 344 -12.40 12.68 5.24
C SER A 344 -11.54 11.53 5.75
N LEU A 345 -11.82 11.08 6.96
CA LEU A 345 -11.23 9.90 7.57
C LEU A 345 -12.34 9.09 8.26
N LYS A 346 -12.35 7.79 7.98
CA LYS A 346 -13.27 6.82 8.58
C LYS A 346 -12.50 5.66 9.17
N VAL A 347 -13.14 4.92 10.08
CA VAL A 347 -12.63 3.64 10.61
C VAL A 347 -13.37 2.48 9.98
N ILE A 348 -12.61 1.43 9.65
CA ILE A 348 -13.12 0.17 9.11
C ILE A 348 -12.56 -1.01 9.90
N SER A 349 -13.31 -2.10 9.95
CA SER A 349 -12.86 -3.34 10.57
C SER A 349 -11.89 -4.11 9.67
N ASN A 350 -11.05 -4.96 10.27
CA ASN A 350 -10.16 -5.85 9.52
C ASN A 350 -10.95 -6.82 8.61
N THR A 351 -12.15 -7.23 9.03
CA THR A 351 -13.04 -8.04 8.20
C THR A 351 -13.48 -7.30 6.93
N GLU A 352 -13.82 -6.01 7.03
CA GLU A 352 -14.19 -5.20 5.86
C GLU A 352 -12.99 -4.96 4.95
N LEU A 353 -11.81 -4.74 5.53
CA LEU A 353 -10.53 -4.63 4.82
C LEU A 353 -10.27 -5.86 3.96
N ASP A 354 -10.38 -7.07 4.54
CA ASP A 354 -10.19 -8.33 3.81
C ASP A 354 -11.19 -8.45 2.65
N ILE A 355 -12.46 -8.08 2.87
CA ILE A 355 -13.51 -8.17 1.84
C ILE A 355 -13.18 -7.33 0.62
N PHE A 356 -12.81 -6.05 0.78
CA PHE A 356 -12.55 -5.21 -0.40
C PHE A 356 -11.14 -5.41 -0.98
N ILE A 357 -10.22 -6.06 -0.26
CA ILE A 357 -8.98 -6.57 -0.85
C ILE A 357 -9.32 -7.68 -1.87
N ASP A 358 -10.22 -8.60 -1.51
CA ASP A 358 -10.67 -9.66 -2.39
C ASP A 358 -11.64 -9.16 -3.50
N GLN A 359 -12.49 -8.18 -3.17
CA GLN A 359 -13.57 -7.65 -4.01
C GLN A 359 -13.55 -6.10 -4.05
N PRO A 360 -12.59 -5.49 -4.80
CA PRO A 360 -12.38 -4.04 -4.82
C PRO A 360 -13.62 -3.24 -5.20
N GLU A 361 -14.51 -3.80 -6.02
CA GLU A 361 -15.75 -3.17 -6.46
C GLU A 361 -16.75 -2.90 -5.32
N GLN A 362 -16.60 -3.58 -4.17
CA GLN A 362 -17.46 -3.38 -3.00
C GLN A 362 -16.96 -2.31 -2.05
N LEU A 363 -15.73 -1.80 -2.25
CA LEU A 363 -15.10 -0.83 -1.37
C LEU A 363 -16.02 0.34 -1.03
N TYR A 364 -16.68 0.92 -2.04
CA TYR A 364 -17.53 2.09 -1.84
C TYR A 364 -18.71 1.81 -0.89
N GLN A 365 -19.30 0.62 -0.94
CA GLN A 365 -20.42 0.25 -0.07
C GLN A 365 -19.98 0.18 1.39
N TYR A 366 -18.82 -0.43 1.66
CA TYR A 366 -18.25 -0.49 3.00
C TYR A 366 -17.82 0.89 3.48
N TYR A 367 -17.10 1.64 2.65
CA TYR A 367 -16.71 3.01 2.95
C TYR A 367 -17.92 3.90 3.28
N GLN A 368 -19.05 3.75 2.56
CA GLN A 368 -20.25 4.53 2.80
C GLN A 368 -20.84 4.28 4.19
N ASN A 369 -20.80 3.03 4.66
CA ASN A 369 -21.36 2.62 5.95
C ASN A 369 -20.38 2.77 7.13
N ALA A 370 -19.10 2.99 6.85
CA ALA A 370 -18.07 3.19 7.85
C ALA A 370 -18.30 4.45 8.70
N GLU A 371 -17.88 4.37 9.97
CA GLU A 371 -18.00 5.47 10.93
C GLU A 371 -17.07 6.63 10.52
N LEU A 372 -17.66 7.83 10.37
CA LEU A 372 -16.93 9.04 10.05
C LEU A 372 -16.27 9.61 11.31
N LEU A 373 -14.95 9.67 11.31
CA LEU A 373 -14.17 10.19 12.42
C LEU A 373 -13.81 11.66 12.24
N TRP A 374 -13.48 12.06 11.01
CA TRP A 374 -13.07 13.42 10.68
C TRP A 374 -13.39 13.77 9.23
N ASN A 375 -13.61 15.05 8.97
CA ASN A 375 -13.73 15.61 7.63
C ASN A 375 -13.27 17.07 7.58
N LYS A 376 -12.97 17.55 6.36
CA LYS A 376 -12.68 18.96 6.12
C LYS A 376 -13.94 19.82 6.29
N ASP A 377 -13.73 21.13 6.43
CA ASP A 377 -14.82 22.09 6.37
C ASP A 377 -15.52 22.04 5.00
N HIS A 378 -16.85 22.20 5.00
CA HIS A 378 -17.68 22.13 3.80
C HIS A 378 -17.55 20.81 3.01
N TYR A 379 -17.37 19.70 3.74
CA TYR A 379 -17.26 18.38 3.16
C TYR A 379 -18.56 17.86 2.52
N PHE A 380 -18.43 17.31 1.32
CA PHE A 380 -19.42 16.43 0.69
C PHE A 380 -18.80 15.05 0.50
N PRO A 381 -19.53 13.97 0.79
CA PRO A 381 -19.05 12.62 0.50
C PRO A 381 -18.83 12.43 -0.99
N PHE A 382 -17.91 11.53 -1.35
CA PHE A 382 -17.65 11.18 -2.75
C PHE A 382 -18.37 9.90 -3.15
N ILE A 383 -18.91 9.87 -4.37
CA ILE A 383 -19.54 8.70 -4.97
C ILE A 383 -18.83 8.32 -6.27
N PRO A 384 -18.46 7.04 -6.49
CA PRO A 384 -17.80 6.65 -7.71
C PRO A 384 -18.67 6.88 -8.93
N ALA A 385 -18.05 7.32 -10.03
CA ALA A 385 -18.69 7.64 -11.30
C ALA A 385 -19.56 6.47 -11.81
N ALA A 386 -19.10 5.23 -11.60
CA ALA A 386 -19.78 4.00 -12.00
C ALA A 386 -21.16 3.80 -11.37
N TYR A 387 -21.46 4.45 -10.23
CA TYR A 387 -22.76 4.35 -9.56
C TYR A 387 -23.78 5.36 -10.12
N ILE A 388 -23.33 6.37 -10.85
CA ILE A 388 -24.16 7.48 -11.32
C ILE A 388 -24.72 7.19 -12.71
N HIS A 389 -26.04 7.23 -12.84
CA HIS A 389 -26.71 7.27 -14.14
C HIS A 389 -26.75 8.72 -14.62
N THR A 390 -25.86 9.05 -15.56
CA THR A 390 -25.61 10.42 -16.05
C THR A 390 -26.67 10.94 -17.02
N GLN A 391 -27.53 10.07 -17.57
CA GLN A 391 -28.62 10.50 -18.44
C GLN A 391 -29.63 11.37 -17.67
N LYS A 392 -29.69 12.67 -17.98
CA LYS A 392 -30.66 13.59 -17.39
C LYS A 392 -32.06 13.44 -17.95
N PHE A 393 -33.02 13.52 -17.04
CA PHE A 393 -34.45 13.54 -17.33
C PHE A 393 -35.00 14.97 -17.45
N LEU A 394 -34.36 15.91 -16.76
CA LEU A 394 -34.76 17.31 -16.71
C LEU A 394 -33.60 18.17 -17.21
N HIS A 395 -33.87 19.01 -18.20
CA HIS A 395 -32.90 19.94 -18.76
C HIS A 395 -33.26 21.35 -18.30
N PHE A 396 -32.29 22.05 -17.74
CA PHE A 396 -32.39 23.43 -17.27
C PHE A 396 -30.99 24.03 -17.21
N ASP A 397 -30.89 25.36 -17.14
CA ASP A 397 -29.61 26.05 -17.13
C ASP A 397 -28.94 25.95 -15.74
N GLU A 398 -27.75 25.36 -15.70
CA GLU A 398 -26.96 25.15 -14.48
C GLU A 398 -25.94 26.29 -14.32
N MET A 399 -25.68 26.72 -13.08
CA MET A 399 -24.53 27.57 -12.78
C MET A 399 -23.23 26.84 -13.17
N ASP A 400 -22.21 27.60 -13.58
CA ASP A 400 -20.87 27.03 -13.80
C ASP A 400 -20.34 26.35 -12.54
N ALA A 401 -19.58 25.28 -12.74
CA ALA A 401 -19.09 24.40 -11.68
C ALA A 401 -17.56 24.36 -11.67
N ASP A 402 -17.02 24.17 -10.47
CA ASP A 402 -15.62 23.80 -10.22
C ASP A 402 -15.56 22.38 -9.63
N PHE A 403 -14.37 21.90 -9.29
CA PHE A 403 -14.19 20.54 -8.75
C PHE A 403 -14.81 20.33 -7.35
N GLU A 404 -15.02 21.39 -6.58
CA GLU A 404 -15.67 21.33 -5.26
C GLU A 404 -17.19 21.28 -5.35
N THR A 405 -17.76 21.75 -6.46
CA THR A 405 -19.20 21.78 -6.70
C THR A 405 -19.75 20.35 -6.70
N PRO A 406 -20.67 19.98 -5.78
CA PRO A 406 -21.21 18.63 -5.73
C PRO A 406 -22.19 18.39 -6.88
N VAL A 407 -22.32 17.13 -7.29
CA VAL A 407 -23.43 16.67 -8.15
C VAL A 407 -24.68 16.40 -7.30
N LEU A 408 -25.86 16.73 -7.81
CA LEU A 408 -27.12 16.42 -7.15
C LEU A 408 -27.74 15.16 -7.74
N LEU A 409 -28.02 14.20 -6.85
CA LEU A 409 -28.43 12.85 -7.22
C LEU A 409 -29.78 12.47 -6.59
N LEU A 410 -30.56 11.67 -7.31
CA LEU A 410 -31.77 11.02 -6.83
C LEU A 410 -31.55 9.51 -6.72
N GLN A 411 -31.71 8.95 -5.53
CA GLN A 411 -31.78 7.51 -5.31
C GLN A 411 -33.20 6.99 -5.56
N GLU A 412 -33.35 6.17 -6.59
CA GLU A 412 -34.59 5.48 -6.96
C GLU A 412 -34.40 3.97 -6.90
N ARG A 413 -34.80 3.35 -5.78
CA ARG A 413 -34.58 1.91 -5.51
C ARG A 413 -33.08 1.58 -5.63
N ASN A 414 -32.67 0.93 -6.72
CA ASN A 414 -31.31 0.48 -6.97
C ASN A 414 -30.56 1.35 -7.99
N LYS A 415 -31.13 2.50 -8.39
CA LYS A 415 -30.50 3.42 -9.35
C LYS A 415 -30.27 4.78 -8.70
N ILE A 416 -29.10 5.36 -8.96
CA ILE A 416 -28.76 6.72 -8.57
C ILE A 416 -28.69 7.54 -9.86
N ARG A 417 -29.55 8.56 -9.99
CA ARG A 417 -29.72 9.35 -11.22
C ARG A 417 -29.31 10.79 -11.01
N LEU A 418 -28.66 11.37 -12.01
CA LEU A 418 -28.26 12.78 -12.02
C LEU A 418 -29.48 13.72 -12.14
N ILE A 419 -29.56 14.71 -11.25
CA ILE A 419 -30.51 15.83 -11.33
C ILE A 419 -29.79 17.11 -11.79
N HIS A 420 -28.63 17.42 -11.18
CA HIS A 420 -27.80 18.62 -11.44
C HIS A 420 -26.32 18.23 -11.39
N GLY A 421 -25.48 18.84 -12.20
CA GLY A 421 -24.03 18.68 -12.16
C GLY A 421 -23.44 18.24 -13.49
N GLU A 422 -24.13 18.46 -14.60
CA GLU A 422 -23.58 18.19 -15.94
C GLU A 422 -22.31 18.99 -16.18
N LYS A 423 -22.32 20.27 -15.81
CA LYS A 423 -21.13 21.13 -15.92
C LYS A 423 -19.98 20.63 -15.06
N ARG A 424 -20.27 20.10 -13.86
CA ARG A 424 -19.28 19.49 -12.96
C ARG A 424 -18.64 18.25 -13.55
N MET A 425 -19.44 17.34 -14.10
CA MET A 425 -18.96 16.09 -14.72
C MET A 425 -18.24 16.35 -16.06
N ALA A 426 -18.51 17.48 -16.71
CA ALA A 426 -17.81 17.89 -17.93
C ALA A 426 -16.38 18.39 -17.68
N LEU A 427 -16.01 18.75 -16.44
CA LEU A 427 -14.67 19.25 -16.11
C LEU A 427 -13.56 18.20 -16.34
N SER A 428 -13.86 16.93 -16.09
CA SER A 428 -12.91 15.82 -16.26
C SER A 428 -13.64 14.53 -16.61
N GLN A 429 -13.22 13.88 -17.70
CA GLN A 429 -13.77 12.58 -18.13
C GLN A 429 -13.08 11.39 -17.47
N VAL A 430 -12.01 11.63 -16.70
CA VAL A 430 -11.17 10.59 -16.08
C VAL A 430 -11.35 10.52 -14.56
N GLU A 431 -12.17 11.38 -13.97
CA GLU A 431 -12.41 11.40 -12.54
C GLU A 431 -13.20 10.16 -12.08
N HIS A 432 -12.69 9.47 -11.06
CA HIS A 432 -13.24 8.21 -10.59
C HIS A 432 -14.43 8.38 -9.63
N ALA A 433 -14.52 9.51 -8.91
CA ALA A 433 -15.61 9.79 -7.99
C ALA A 433 -15.92 11.30 -7.90
N TYR A 434 -17.15 11.65 -7.56
CA TYR A 434 -17.60 13.05 -7.50
C TYR A 434 -18.16 13.38 -6.12
N PRO A 435 -17.93 14.60 -5.59
CA PRO A 435 -18.63 15.06 -4.40
C PRO A 435 -20.14 15.10 -4.69
N TYR A 436 -20.98 14.65 -3.77
CA TYR A 436 -22.41 14.53 -4.06
C TYR A 436 -23.35 14.98 -2.94
N LEU A 437 -24.55 15.33 -3.37
CA LEU A 437 -25.75 15.50 -2.56
C LEU A 437 -26.78 14.48 -3.00
N LEU A 438 -27.34 13.73 -2.04
CA LEU A 438 -28.31 12.68 -2.32
C LEU A 438 -29.69 13.00 -1.77
N LEU A 439 -30.69 12.82 -2.64
CA LEU A 439 -32.10 12.80 -2.28
C LEU A 439 -32.61 11.37 -2.45
N ASN A 440 -33.42 10.90 -1.51
CA ASN A 440 -34.02 9.57 -1.62
C ASN A 440 -35.49 9.69 -2.01
N ARG A 441 -35.89 8.97 -3.06
CA ARG A 441 -37.29 8.94 -3.51
C ARG A 441 -38.27 8.48 -2.43
N GLN A 442 -37.82 7.67 -1.47
CA GLN A 442 -38.64 7.24 -0.33
C GLN A 442 -39.04 8.39 0.60
N GLN A 443 -38.36 9.54 0.52
CA GLN A 443 -38.67 10.74 1.28
C GLN A 443 -39.72 11.63 0.60
N GLY A 444 -40.48 11.11 -0.37
CA GLY A 444 -41.56 11.84 -1.04
C GLY A 444 -41.14 12.66 -2.27
N ILE A 445 -39.84 12.76 -2.58
CA ILE A 445 -39.36 13.42 -3.80
C ILE A 445 -39.56 12.55 -5.03
N ASN A 446 -40.13 13.13 -6.08
CA ASN A 446 -40.23 12.52 -7.40
C ASN A 446 -39.91 13.53 -8.50
N TRP A 447 -39.80 13.05 -9.75
CA TRP A 447 -39.45 13.89 -10.90
C TRP A 447 -40.40 15.07 -11.16
N GLN A 448 -41.71 14.94 -10.86
CA GLN A 448 -42.67 16.05 -11.02
C GLN A 448 -42.42 17.14 -9.98
N THR A 449 -42.18 16.74 -8.73
CA THR A 449 -41.77 17.66 -7.65
C THR A 449 -40.48 18.38 -8.00
N ILE A 450 -39.47 17.66 -8.48
CA ILE A 450 -38.19 18.26 -8.87
C ILE A 450 -38.39 19.27 -9.99
N GLN A 451 -39.17 18.92 -11.01
CA GLN A 451 -39.50 19.82 -12.11
C GLN A 451 -40.25 21.06 -11.64
N HIS A 452 -41.20 20.92 -10.71
CA HIS A 452 -41.95 22.04 -10.15
C HIS A 452 -41.03 23.01 -9.39
N VAL A 453 -40.14 22.49 -8.55
CA VAL A 453 -39.17 23.32 -7.80
C VAL A 453 -38.22 24.03 -8.76
N ILE A 454 -37.70 23.35 -9.79
CA ILE A 454 -36.84 23.97 -10.82
C ILE A 454 -37.54 25.16 -11.49
N GLN A 455 -38.84 25.05 -11.80
CA GLN A 455 -39.61 26.13 -12.43
C GLN A 455 -39.79 27.37 -11.54
N GLN A 456 -39.62 27.24 -10.23
CA GLN A 456 -39.72 28.35 -9.27
C GLN A 456 -38.38 29.04 -9.03
N LEU A 457 -37.27 28.45 -9.46
CA LEU A 457 -35.92 29.00 -9.29
C LEU A 457 -35.51 29.84 -10.50
N THR A 458 -34.76 30.91 -10.26
CA THR A 458 -34.20 31.74 -11.31
C THR A 458 -32.95 31.08 -11.91
N PRO A 459 -32.90 30.83 -13.24
CA PRO A 459 -31.69 30.33 -13.89
C PRO A 459 -30.60 31.41 -14.04
N PRO A 460 -29.30 31.04 -14.11
CA PRO A 460 -28.76 29.68 -13.98
C PRO A 460 -28.83 29.18 -12.53
N ILE A 461 -29.24 27.93 -12.35
CA ILE A 461 -29.56 27.36 -11.04
C ILE A 461 -28.30 26.82 -10.37
N GLN A 462 -28.06 27.22 -9.12
CA GLN A 462 -26.99 26.67 -8.27
C GLN A 462 -27.41 25.36 -7.61
N VAL A 463 -26.48 24.42 -7.48
CA VAL A 463 -26.77 23.08 -6.92
C VAL A 463 -27.26 23.15 -5.47
N THR A 464 -26.63 23.98 -4.64
CA THR A 464 -26.99 24.15 -3.21
C THR A 464 -28.36 24.80 -3.06
N GLN A 465 -28.69 25.77 -3.93
CA GLN A 465 -30.01 26.41 -3.98
C GLN A 465 -31.10 25.38 -4.32
N LEU A 466 -30.88 24.58 -5.37
CA LEU A 466 -31.82 23.53 -5.77
C LEU A 466 -31.98 22.46 -4.68
N TYR A 467 -30.88 22.00 -4.08
CA TYR A 467 -30.93 21.03 -2.99
C TYR A 467 -31.72 21.56 -1.79
N THR A 468 -31.48 22.80 -1.38
CA THR A 468 -32.17 23.44 -0.25
C THR A 468 -33.67 23.55 -0.51
N ALA A 469 -34.06 23.99 -1.70
CA ALA A 469 -35.47 24.11 -2.08
C ALA A 469 -36.18 22.75 -2.10
N LEU A 470 -35.50 21.70 -2.59
CA LEU A 470 -36.02 20.33 -2.59
C LEU A 470 -36.15 19.76 -1.17
N LYS A 471 -35.19 20.05 -0.29
CA LYS A 471 -35.24 19.62 1.12
C LYS A 471 -36.34 20.32 1.89
N ALA A 472 -36.59 21.61 1.64
CA ALA A 472 -37.72 22.32 2.21
C ALA A 472 -39.05 21.65 1.83
N HIS A 473 -39.20 21.24 0.57
CA HIS A 473 -40.40 20.55 0.10
C HIS A 473 -40.60 19.12 0.68
N ILE A 474 -39.55 18.47 1.21
CA ILE A 474 -39.68 17.19 1.94
C ILE A 474 -40.23 17.41 3.36
N GLN A 475 -39.92 18.56 3.96
CA GLN A 475 -40.24 18.88 5.36
C GLN A 475 -41.63 19.50 5.52
N GLU A 476 -42.24 19.95 4.43
CA GLU A 476 -43.65 20.34 4.31
C GLU A 476 -44.55 19.10 4.15
#